data_AF-A0A183K9E7-F1
#
_entry.id   AF-A0A183K9E7-F1
#
_cell.length_a   1.000
_cell.length_b   1.000
_cell.length_c   1.000
_cell.angle_alpha   90.00
_cell.angle_beta   90.00
_cell.angle_gamma   90.00
#
_symmetry.space_group_name_H-M   'P 1'
#
loop_
_entity.id
_entity.type
_entity.pdbx_description
1 polymer ?
#
loop_
_entity_poly.entity_id
_entity_poly.type
_entity_poly.pdbx_seq_one_letter_code
_entity_poly.pdbx_strand_id
1 'polypeptide(L)'
;MKEYSLKTTITRRDDLANRTLFNFTDSNTTAFENWIEVSDGGRSKATLVKLEGQNYQSAIFFFLLAPRENGPSFAGVDRIVQIDVLPAYDGVIIDLYRQGPHSHFRLFYGECSDTCNCISNELVFETSGKREQVKIPFRNSSAYLHGTPLSNSKCSGLTQKSHIGIKVNGGSNEPENQLGPGSIEIFTISAYKERSNASLKKSSL
;
A
#
# COMPACT_ATOMS: atom_id res chain seq x y z
N MET A 1 -8.30 13.71 -44.82
CA MET A 1 -8.09 12.67 -43.81
C MET A 1 -6.94 13.15 -42.92
N LYS A 2 -7.20 13.54 -41.67
CA LYS A 2 -6.18 14.12 -40.78
C LYS A 2 -5.52 13.00 -40.00
N GLU A 3 -4.23 12.81 -40.24
CA GLU A 3 -3.37 11.85 -39.55
C GLU A 3 -3.02 12.40 -38.17
N TYR A 4 -3.57 11.78 -37.12
CA TYR A 4 -3.22 12.11 -35.74
C TYR A 4 -1.92 11.39 -35.37
N SER A 5 -0.81 12.12 -35.42
CA SER A 5 0.48 11.68 -34.88
C SER A 5 0.38 11.55 -33.36
N LEU A 6 0.31 10.32 -32.84
CA LEU A 6 0.54 9.99 -31.44
C LEU A 6 1.98 10.37 -31.06
N LYS A 7 2.16 11.54 -30.46
CA LYS A 7 3.40 11.88 -29.75
C LYS A 7 3.45 11.04 -28.46
N THR A 8 4.10 9.88 -28.55
CA THR A 8 4.50 9.12 -27.37
C THR A 8 5.61 9.90 -26.65
N THR A 9 5.25 10.65 -25.62
CA THR A 9 6.22 11.29 -24.73
C THR A 9 6.95 10.19 -23.95
N ILE A 10 8.14 9.82 -24.41
CA ILE A 10 9.03 8.92 -23.69
C ILE A 10 9.63 9.72 -22.52
N THR A 11 8.94 9.72 -21.38
CA THR A 11 9.50 10.25 -20.13
C THR A 11 10.70 9.39 -19.75
N ARG A 12 11.90 9.97 -19.71
CA ARG A 12 13.11 9.22 -19.29
C ARG A 12 12.92 8.74 -17.85
N ARG A 13 13.32 7.50 -17.61
CA ARG A 13 13.18 6.80 -16.33
C ARG A 13 13.89 7.51 -15.16
N ASP A 14 14.84 8.41 -15.46
CA ASP A 14 15.63 9.20 -14.50
C ASP A 14 14.97 10.53 -14.08
N ASP A 15 13.93 10.99 -14.80
CA ASP A 15 13.25 12.27 -14.52
C ASP A 15 12.03 12.13 -13.60
N LEU A 16 11.71 10.91 -13.17
CA LEU A 16 10.57 10.63 -12.30
C LEU A 16 10.90 11.04 -10.85
N ALA A 17 10.32 12.14 -10.39
CA ALA A 17 10.30 12.51 -8.98
C ALA A 17 9.35 11.61 -8.19
N ASN A 18 9.52 11.57 -6.86
CA ASN A 18 8.54 10.91 -5.97
C ASN A 18 7.13 11.47 -6.24
N ARG A 19 6.14 10.59 -6.24
CA ARG A 19 4.76 10.95 -6.47
C ARG A 19 3.90 10.54 -5.30
N THR A 20 3.23 11.52 -4.70
CA THR A 20 2.22 11.28 -3.68
C THR A 20 1.03 10.57 -4.30
N LEU A 21 0.66 9.41 -3.75
CA LEU A 21 -0.52 8.64 -4.14
C LEU A 21 -1.72 9.07 -3.30
N PHE A 22 -1.53 9.20 -2.00
CA PHE A 22 -2.52 9.69 -1.06
C PHE A 22 -1.89 10.71 -0.13
N ASN A 23 -2.49 11.90 -0.08
CA ASN A 23 -2.14 12.94 0.87
C ASN A 23 -3.31 13.14 1.83
N PHE A 24 -3.17 12.69 3.07
CA PHE A 24 -4.20 12.85 4.09
C PHE A 24 -4.03 14.12 4.92
N THR A 25 -2.95 14.88 4.72
CA THR A 25 -2.72 16.15 5.41
C THR A 25 -3.26 17.35 4.64
N ASP A 26 -3.64 17.17 3.38
CA ASP A 26 -4.25 18.22 2.55
C ASP A 26 -5.75 18.34 2.84
N SER A 27 -6.21 19.52 3.26
CA SER A 27 -7.61 19.78 3.61
C SER A 27 -8.58 19.61 2.43
N ASN A 28 -8.09 19.74 1.19
CA ASN A 28 -8.90 19.63 -0.03
C ASN A 28 -8.79 18.25 -0.70
N THR A 29 -8.24 17.26 0.01
CA THR A 29 -7.98 15.93 -0.53
C THR A 29 -9.25 15.10 -0.68
N THR A 30 -9.33 14.32 -1.75
CA THR A 30 -10.30 13.21 -1.91
C THR A 30 -9.73 11.88 -1.42
N ALA A 31 -8.58 11.90 -0.72
CA ALA A 31 -7.90 10.70 -0.25
C ALA A 31 -8.75 9.83 0.70
N PHE A 32 -9.72 10.41 1.41
CA PHE A 32 -10.59 9.70 2.36
C PHE A 32 -11.78 8.96 1.71
N GLU A 33 -12.05 9.21 0.43
CA GLU A 33 -13.23 8.65 -0.23
C GLU A 33 -12.98 7.24 -0.77
N ASN A 34 -14.05 6.43 -0.78
CA ASN A 34 -14.10 5.13 -1.45
C ASN A 34 -13.13 4.06 -0.92
N TRP A 35 -12.80 4.11 0.37
CA TRP A 35 -12.14 2.99 1.04
C TRP A 35 -13.17 1.90 1.35
N ILE A 36 -12.84 0.67 0.99
CA ILE A 36 -13.67 -0.52 1.16
C ILE A 36 -13.00 -1.39 2.22
N GLU A 37 -13.81 -1.95 3.11
CA GLU A 37 -13.34 -2.88 4.13
C GLU A 37 -13.02 -4.25 3.50
N VAL A 38 -11.89 -4.85 3.91
CA VAL A 38 -11.41 -6.14 3.40
C VAL A 38 -10.88 -6.96 4.57
N SER A 39 -11.68 -7.92 5.06
CA SER A 39 -11.35 -8.78 6.21
C SER A 39 -11.63 -10.26 5.94
N ASP A 40 -11.21 -11.11 6.87
CA ASP A 40 -11.32 -12.58 6.84
C ASP A 40 -12.75 -13.17 6.82
N GLY A 41 -13.81 -12.36 6.70
CA GLY A 41 -15.21 -12.79 6.79
C GLY A 41 -15.61 -13.36 8.18
N GLY A 42 -14.69 -13.27 9.15
CA GLY A 42 -14.86 -13.66 10.54
C GLY A 42 -15.44 -12.52 11.38
N ARG A 43 -14.83 -12.28 12.55
CA ARG A 43 -15.19 -11.16 13.44
C ARG A 43 -14.18 -10.01 13.33
N SER A 44 -13.14 -10.16 12.52
CA SER A 44 -12.17 -9.11 12.25
C SER A 44 -12.83 -7.99 11.46
N LYS A 45 -12.37 -6.77 11.69
CA LYS A 45 -12.97 -5.58 11.07
C LYS A 45 -11.94 -4.48 10.95
N ALA A 46 -12.01 -3.70 9.88
CA ALA A 46 -11.20 -2.50 9.74
C ALA A 46 -11.99 -1.33 9.15
N THR A 47 -11.45 -0.13 9.34
CA THR A 47 -11.95 1.08 8.72
C THR A 47 -10.83 2.10 8.59
N LEU A 48 -10.94 3.01 7.63
CA LEU A 48 -10.07 4.16 7.51
C LEU A 48 -10.92 5.42 7.63
N VAL A 49 -10.58 6.26 8.60
CA VAL A 49 -11.35 7.44 8.95
C VAL A 49 -10.48 8.68 8.94
N LYS A 50 -11.09 9.84 8.67
CA LYS A 50 -10.42 11.14 8.75
C LYS A 50 -10.28 11.54 10.22
N LEU A 51 -9.06 11.85 10.64
CA LEU A 51 -8.77 12.59 11.86
C LEU A 51 -8.54 14.05 11.47
N GLU A 52 -9.32 14.97 12.04
CA GLU A 52 -9.25 16.39 11.75
C GLU A 52 -9.33 17.20 13.04
N GLY A 53 -8.42 18.13 13.18
CA GLY A 53 -8.52 19.22 14.15
C GLY A 53 -8.21 20.55 13.50
N GLN A 54 -8.10 21.60 14.30
CA GLN A 54 -8.09 22.98 13.80
C GLN A 54 -6.99 23.29 12.76
N ASN A 55 -5.81 22.65 12.88
CA ASN A 55 -4.67 22.85 11.98
C ASN A 55 -3.96 21.54 11.59
N TYR A 56 -4.63 20.40 11.74
CA TYR A 56 -4.03 19.10 11.43
C TYR A 56 -5.07 18.15 10.85
N GLN A 57 -4.62 17.30 9.93
CA GLN A 57 -5.44 16.28 9.31
C GLN A 57 -4.57 15.06 8.99
N SER A 58 -5.12 13.88 9.18
CA SER A 58 -4.51 12.60 8.84
C SER A 58 -5.59 11.54 8.64
N ALA A 59 -5.22 10.37 8.16
CA ALA A 59 -6.07 9.19 8.19
C ALA A 59 -5.74 8.34 9.43
N ILE A 60 -6.74 7.76 10.06
CA ILE A 60 -6.55 6.68 11.01
C ILE A 60 -7.10 5.40 10.39
N PHE A 61 -6.20 4.43 10.17
CA PHE A 61 -6.56 3.05 9.91
C PHE A 61 -6.81 2.35 11.25
N PHE A 62 -8.06 2.05 11.55
CA PHE A 62 -8.46 1.23 12.71
C PHE A 62 -8.67 -0.21 12.28
N PHE A 63 -8.26 -1.14 13.13
CA PHE A 63 -8.53 -2.55 12.95
C PHE A 63 -8.84 -3.25 14.27
N LEU A 64 -9.56 -4.36 14.15
CA LEU A 64 -9.80 -5.36 15.17
C LEU A 64 -9.45 -6.72 14.56
N LEU A 65 -8.51 -7.43 15.16
CA LEU A 65 -8.23 -8.82 14.84
C LEU A 65 -9.01 -9.71 15.79
N ALA A 66 -9.94 -10.48 15.23
CA ALA A 66 -10.77 -11.41 15.97
C ALA A 66 -10.92 -12.72 15.17
N PRO A 67 -9.86 -13.54 15.08
CA PRO A 67 -9.88 -14.85 14.45
C PRO A 67 -11.01 -15.71 15.00
N ARG A 68 -11.56 -16.57 14.13
CA ARG A 68 -12.31 -17.75 14.57
C ARG A 68 -11.33 -18.78 15.14
N GLU A 69 -11.79 -19.67 16.02
CA GLU A 69 -10.95 -20.74 16.57
C GLU A 69 -10.17 -21.44 15.44
N ASN A 70 -8.84 -21.45 15.54
CA ASN A 70 -7.91 -22.08 14.59
C ASN A 70 -7.97 -21.57 13.13
N GLY A 71 -8.56 -20.40 12.88
CA GLY A 71 -8.63 -19.79 11.55
C GLY A 71 -7.59 -18.69 11.33
N PRO A 72 -7.13 -18.46 10.07
CA PRO A 72 -6.35 -17.28 9.76
C PRO A 72 -7.19 -16.03 10.02
N SER A 73 -6.54 -14.96 10.49
CA SER A 73 -7.20 -13.66 10.67
C SER A 73 -6.48 -12.55 9.94
N PHE A 74 -7.26 -11.66 9.34
CA PHE A 74 -6.77 -10.38 8.84
C PHE A 74 -7.89 -9.34 8.84
N ALA A 75 -7.47 -8.08 8.95
CA ALA A 75 -8.33 -6.92 8.86
C ALA A 75 -7.63 -5.84 8.04
N GLY A 76 -8.33 -5.25 7.08
CA GLY A 76 -7.75 -4.27 6.17
C GLY A 76 -8.78 -3.39 5.48
N VAL A 77 -8.25 -2.41 4.76
CA VAL A 77 -9.03 -1.58 3.85
C VAL A 77 -8.29 -1.49 2.51
N ASP A 78 -9.03 -1.34 1.43
CA ASP A 78 -8.48 -1.00 0.13
C ASP A 78 -9.25 0.14 -0.54
N ARG A 79 -8.68 0.64 -1.62
CA ARG A 79 -9.31 1.60 -2.50
C ARG A 79 -9.00 1.23 -3.93
N ILE A 80 -10.04 1.25 -4.76
CA ILE A 80 -9.90 1.10 -6.21
C ILE A 80 -9.35 2.41 -6.77
N VAL A 81 -8.21 2.33 -7.43
CA VAL A 81 -7.50 3.48 -7.98
C VAL A 81 -7.00 3.19 -9.38
N GLN A 82 -7.07 4.22 -10.22
CA GLN A 82 -6.45 4.20 -11.53
C GLN A 82 -5.03 4.77 -11.39
N ILE A 83 -4.06 3.89 -11.12
CA ILE A 83 -2.65 4.27 -10.96
C ILE A 83 -1.80 3.60 -12.03
N ASP A 84 -1.85 4.18 -13.23
CA ASP A 84 -1.06 3.75 -14.40
C ASP A 84 0.47 3.87 -14.18
N VAL A 85 0.90 4.45 -13.06
CA VAL A 85 2.28 4.87 -12.84
C VAL A 85 3.10 3.99 -11.89
N LEU A 86 2.46 3.12 -11.10
CA LEU A 86 3.19 2.27 -10.14
C LEU A 86 4.30 1.42 -10.78
N PRO A 87 4.15 0.84 -12.00
CA PRO A 87 5.21 0.08 -12.65
C PRO A 87 6.49 0.90 -12.94
N ALA A 88 6.40 2.23 -12.95
CA ALA A 88 7.54 3.10 -13.21
C ALA A 88 8.37 3.40 -11.94
N TYR A 89 7.85 3.14 -10.73
CA TYR A 89 8.49 3.43 -9.45
C TYR A 89 9.22 2.20 -8.88
N ASP A 90 10.10 2.44 -7.90
CA ASP A 90 10.93 1.40 -7.28
C ASP A 90 10.37 0.92 -5.94
N GLY A 91 9.43 1.66 -5.35
CA GLY A 91 8.70 1.25 -4.15
C GLY A 91 7.75 2.33 -3.62
N VAL A 92 7.32 2.14 -2.37
CA VAL A 92 6.41 3.03 -1.63
C VAL A 92 7.09 3.58 -0.37
N ILE A 93 6.75 4.81 0.00
CA ILE A 93 7.04 5.44 1.28
C ILE A 93 5.71 5.73 1.96
N ILE A 94 5.58 5.34 3.22
CA ILE A 94 4.42 5.64 4.06
C ILE A 94 4.89 6.47 5.25
N ASP A 95 4.40 7.70 5.39
CA ASP A 95 4.57 8.51 6.61
C ASP A 95 3.43 8.16 7.57
N LEU A 96 3.77 7.56 8.70
CA LEU A 96 2.81 6.98 9.63
C LEU A 96 3.22 7.13 11.09
N TYR A 97 2.26 6.91 11.98
CA TYR A 97 2.46 6.77 13.42
C TYR A 97 1.53 5.69 13.98
N ARG A 98 2.12 4.60 14.49
CA ARG A 98 1.36 3.47 15.04
C ARG A 98 0.92 3.71 16.49
N GLN A 99 -0.29 3.27 16.82
CA GLN A 99 -0.76 3.09 18.21
C GLN A 99 -1.15 1.62 18.49
N GLY A 100 -1.04 1.19 19.75
CA GLY A 100 -1.35 -0.19 20.16
C GLY A 100 -0.13 -1.12 20.13
N PRO A 101 -0.31 -2.46 20.12
CA PRO A 101 0.82 -3.39 20.17
C PRO A 101 1.26 -3.98 18.82
N HIS A 102 0.41 -3.93 17.79
CA HIS A 102 0.64 -4.62 16.50
C HIS A 102 1.65 -3.87 15.63
N SER A 103 2.88 -4.37 15.45
CA SER A 103 3.92 -3.67 14.68
C SER A 103 4.02 -4.07 13.21
N HIS A 104 3.44 -5.21 12.82
CA HIS A 104 3.61 -5.83 11.50
C HIS A 104 2.40 -5.58 10.61
N PHE A 105 2.64 -4.97 9.45
CA PHE A 105 1.59 -4.59 8.51
C PHE A 105 1.95 -5.00 7.09
N ARG A 106 0.93 -4.95 6.23
CA ARG A 106 1.07 -5.27 4.82
C ARG A 106 0.41 -4.19 3.99
N LEU A 107 1.16 -3.62 3.06
CA LEU A 107 0.60 -2.87 1.95
C LEU A 107 0.36 -3.88 0.82
N PHE A 108 -0.82 -3.89 0.24
CA PHE A 108 -1.12 -4.75 -0.90
C PHE A 108 -1.61 -3.95 -2.08
N TYR A 109 -1.26 -4.43 -3.27
CA TYR A 109 -1.70 -3.85 -4.52
C TYR A 109 -1.85 -4.92 -5.60
N GLY A 110 -2.83 -4.77 -6.48
CA GLY A 110 -3.07 -5.76 -7.53
C GLY A 110 -4.20 -5.39 -8.46
N GLU A 111 -4.21 -6.04 -9.61
CA GLU A 111 -5.32 -5.98 -10.55
C GLU A 111 -6.40 -6.97 -10.07
N CYS A 112 -7.59 -6.44 -9.81
CA CYS A 112 -8.74 -7.23 -9.42
C CYS A 112 -9.96 -6.70 -10.18
N SER A 113 -10.49 -7.52 -11.07
CA SER A 113 -11.84 -7.31 -11.62
C SER A 113 -12.90 -7.95 -10.73
N ASP A 114 -12.56 -9.03 -10.01
CA ASP A 114 -13.45 -9.81 -9.13
C ASP A 114 -12.71 -10.34 -7.89
N THR A 115 -13.38 -10.32 -6.74
CA THR A 115 -12.84 -10.66 -5.41
C THR A 115 -12.40 -12.12 -5.25
N CYS A 116 -12.85 -13.03 -6.13
CA CYS A 116 -12.60 -14.47 -6.01
C CYS A 116 -11.30 -14.97 -6.67
N ASN A 117 -10.62 -14.20 -7.52
CA ASN A 117 -9.41 -14.66 -8.23
C ASN A 117 -8.24 -13.64 -8.17
N CYS A 118 -8.22 -12.81 -7.13
CA CYS A 118 -7.23 -11.74 -6.98
C CYS A 118 -5.83 -12.27 -6.66
N ILE A 119 -4.90 -12.06 -7.60
CA ILE A 119 -3.47 -12.10 -7.29
C ILE A 119 -3.07 -10.72 -6.78
N SER A 120 -2.85 -10.60 -5.47
CA SER A 120 -2.33 -9.39 -4.85
C SER A 120 -0.82 -9.48 -4.64
N ASN A 121 -0.10 -8.41 -4.91
CA ASN A 121 1.27 -8.26 -4.44
C ASN A 121 1.22 -7.67 -3.03
N GLU A 122 1.92 -8.28 -2.10
CA GLU A 122 1.98 -7.80 -0.72
C GLU A 122 3.41 -7.41 -0.35
N LEU A 123 3.51 -6.26 0.30
CA LEU A 123 4.71 -5.69 0.86
C LEU A 123 4.58 -5.70 2.38
N VAL A 124 5.40 -6.51 3.04
CA VAL A 124 5.47 -6.57 4.51
C VAL A 124 6.32 -5.42 5.02
N PHE A 125 5.87 -4.77 6.08
CA PHE A 125 6.65 -3.76 6.78
C PHE A 125 6.36 -3.76 8.28
N GLU A 126 7.36 -3.32 9.04
CA GLU A 126 7.27 -3.16 10.49
C GLU A 126 7.35 -1.67 10.86
N THR A 127 6.76 -1.31 12.00
CA THR A 127 6.76 0.05 12.53
C THR A 127 7.34 0.13 13.94
N SER A 128 8.11 1.17 14.22
CA SER A 128 8.79 1.40 15.50
C SER A 128 7.88 1.92 16.62
N GLY A 129 6.65 2.34 16.30
CA GLY A 129 5.74 2.97 17.26
C GLY A 129 6.01 4.45 17.53
N LYS A 130 6.88 5.08 16.74
CA LYS A 130 7.02 6.54 16.64
C LYS A 130 6.52 7.00 15.28
N ARG A 131 6.37 8.33 15.10
CA ARG A 131 6.14 8.85 13.75
C ARG A 131 7.38 8.62 12.90
N GLU A 132 7.21 7.97 11.76
CA GLU A 132 8.31 7.58 10.89
C GLU A 132 7.88 7.48 9.43
N GLN A 133 8.87 7.46 8.54
CA GLN A 133 8.67 7.15 7.12
C GLN A 133 9.19 5.74 6.83
N VAL A 134 8.26 4.83 6.55
CA VAL A 134 8.59 3.45 6.20
C VAL A 134 8.75 3.36 4.68
N LYS A 135 9.98 3.06 4.23
CA LYS A 135 10.32 2.91 2.81
C LYS A 135 10.38 1.44 2.43
N ILE A 136 9.54 1.02 1.49
CA ILE A 136 9.37 -0.39 1.13
C ILE A 136 9.60 -0.57 -0.38
N PRO A 137 10.68 -1.26 -0.80
CA PRO A 137 10.94 -1.56 -2.22
C PRO A 137 9.93 -2.54 -2.83
N PHE A 138 9.47 -2.30 -4.06
CA PHE A 138 8.61 -3.25 -4.77
C PHE A 138 9.29 -4.59 -5.04
N ARG A 139 10.63 -4.62 -5.13
CA ARG A 139 11.40 -5.88 -5.23
C ARG A 139 11.23 -6.80 -4.02
N ASN A 140 10.74 -6.29 -2.89
CA ASN A 140 10.44 -7.09 -1.70
C ASN A 140 8.99 -7.62 -1.72
N SER A 141 8.22 -7.35 -2.78
CA SER A 141 6.85 -7.86 -2.89
C SER A 141 6.84 -9.37 -3.10
N SER A 142 5.88 -10.02 -2.47
CA SER A 142 5.53 -11.40 -2.75
C SER A 142 4.10 -11.44 -3.27
N ALA A 143 3.84 -12.27 -4.28
CA ALA A 143 2.50 -12.45 -4.79
C ALA A 143 1.73 -13.44 -3.91
N TYR A 144 0.47 -13.12 -3.65
CA TYR A 144 -0.44 -13.92 -2.86
C TYR A 144 -1.74 -14.14 -3.62
N LEU A 145 -2.28 -15.35 -3.50
CA LEU A 145 -3.65 -15.69 -3.90
C LEU A 145 -4.37 -16.19 -2.64
N HIS A 146 -5.43 -15.50 -2.23
CA HIS A 146 -6.16 -15.79 -0.99
C HIS A 146 -5.27 -15.92 0.26
N GLY A 147 -4.24 -15.05 0.39
CA GLY A 147 -3.30 -15.09 1.51
C GLY A 147 -2.27 -16.22 1.44
N THR A 148 -2.26 -17.02 0.37
CA THR A 148 -1.25 -18.07 0.12
C THR A 148 -0.16 -17.55 -0.82
N PRO A 149 1.14 -17.64 -0.46
CA PRO A 149 2.23 -17.23 -1.34
C PRO A 149 2.24 -18.04 -2.65
N LEU A 150 2.40 -17.37 -3.78
CA LEU A 150 2.63 -18.01 -5.08
C LEU A 150 4.13 -18.14 -5.36
N SER A 151 4.62 -19.37 -5.48
CA SER A 151 6.06 -19.64 -5.58
C SER A 151 6.71 -19.27 -6.93
N ASN A 152 5.95 -18.85 -7.96
CA ASN A 152 6.50 -18.63 -9.31
C ASN A 152 5.81 -17.54 -10.15
N SER A 153 5.05 -16.61 -9.57
CA SER A 153 4.45 -15.55 -10.37
C SER A 153 5.46 -14.43 -10.64
N LYS A 154 6.02 -14.38 -11.84
CA LYS A 154 6.58 -13.13 -12.38
C LYS A 154 5.41 -12.18 -12.62
N CYS A 155 5.46 -11.02 -11.97
CA CYS A 155 4.44 -9.99 -12.06
C CYS A 155 4.26 -9.55 -13.54
N SER A 156 3.08 -9.83 -14.11
CA SER A 156 2.61 -9.16 -15.32
C SER A 156 2.01 -7.83 -14.86
N GLY A 157 2.38 -6.73 -15.54
CA GLY A 157 2.22 -5.37 -15.04
C GLY A 157 0.80 -4.98 -14.58
N LEU A 158 0.76 -3.99 -13.68
CA LEU A 158 -0.47 -3.33 -13.22
C LEU A 158 -1.18 -2.69 -14.42
N THR A 159 -2.45 -3.04 -14.66
CA THR A 159 -3.31 -2.37 -15.65
C THR A 159 -4.02 -1.13 -15.05
N GLN A 160 -4.86 -0.48 -15.85
CA GLN A 160 -5.53 0.80 -15.58
C GLN A 160 -6.38 0.86 -14.29
N LYS A 161 -6.76 -0.25 -13.66
CA LYS A 161 -7.48 -0.25 -12.38
C LYS A 161 -6.80 -1.21 -11.42
N SER A 162 -6.26 -0.67 -10.34
CA SER A 162 -5.57 -1.43 -9.30
C SER A 162 -6.25 -1.18 -7.96
N HIS A 163 -6.34 -2.21 -7.14
CA HIS A 163 -6.62 -2.06 -5.73
C HIS A 163 -5.32 -1.69 -5.03
N ILE A 164 -5.38 -0.74 -4.10
CA ILE A 164 -4.29 -0.47 -3.16
C ILE A 164 -4.88 -0.45 -1.76
N GLY A 165 -4.26 -1.17 -0.84
CA GLY A 165 -4.78 -1.32 0.49
C GLY A 165 -3.72 -1.56 1.54
N ILE A 166 -4.13 -1.41 2.79
CA ILE A 166 -3.33 -1.71 3.97
C ILE A 166 -4.10 -2.71 4.82
N LYS A 167 -3.39 -3.71 5.33
CA LYS A 167 -3.95 -4.70 6.25
C LYS A 167 -2.98 -5.10 7.32
N VAL A 168 -3.54 -5.69 8.37
CA VAL A 168 -2.83 -6.42 9.41
C VAL A 168 -3.30 -7.88 9.37
N ASN A 169 -2.37 -8.81 9.59
CA ASN A 169 -2.69 -10.24 9.72
C ASN A 169 -2.52 -10.66 11.18
N GLY A 170 -3.45 -11.42 11.72
CA GLY A 170 -3.41 -11.97 13.08
C GLY A 170 -2.50 -13.19 13.23
N GLY A 171 -1.84 -13.62 12.15
CA GLY A 171 -1.04 -14.85 12.13
C GLY A 171 -1.91 -16.11 12.11
N SER A 172 -1.52 -17.11 11.33
CA SER A 172 -1.97 -18.50 11.51
C SER A 172 -0.87 -19.40 12.06
N ASN A 173 0.39 -18.91 12.05
CA ASN A 173 1.62 -19.64 12.35
C ASN A 173 2.65 -18.80 13.15
N GLU A 174 2.27 -17.62 13.66
CA GLU A 174 3.10 -16.82 14.57
C GLU A 174 2.91 -17.34 16.01
N PRO A 175 3.94 -17.35 16.89
CA PRO A 175 3.85 -17.91 18.24
C PRO A 175 2.75 -17.28 19.11
N GLU A 176 2.33 -16.06 18.77
CA GLU A 176 1.19 -15.38 19.34
C GLU A 176 0.26 -14.97 18.20
N ASN A 177 -0.91 -15.60 18.12
CA ASN A 177 -2.00 -15.06 17.31
C ASN A 177 -2.26 -13.63 17.81
N GLN A 178 -2.00 -12.64 16.98
CA GLN A 178 -2.21 -11.25 17.36
C GLN A 178 -3.72 -10.97 17.38
N LEU A 179 -4.21 -10.55 18.54
CA LEU A 179 -5.63 -10.35 18.83
C LEU A 179 -5.89 -8.92 19.28
N GLY A 180 -7.12 -8.49 19.03
CA GLY A 180 -7.63 -7.26 19.59
C GLY A 180 -7.41 -6.05 18.69
N PRO A 181 -7.67 -4.85 19.23
CA PRO A 181 -7.70 -3.63 18.44
C PRO A 181 -6.30 -3.03 18.26
N GLY A 182 -6.18 -2.21 17.22
CA GLY A 182 -5.05 -1.31 17.04
C GLY A 182 -5.34 -0.24 16.00
N SER A 183 -4.37 0.65 15.81
CA SER A 183 -4.48 1.68 14.79
C SER A 183 -3.14 2.17 14.25
N ILE A 184 -3.18 2.69 13.04
CA ILE A 184 -2.09 3.46 12.45
C ILE A 184 -2.66 4.79 11.98
N GLU A 185 -2.07 5.88 12.45
CA GLU A 185 -2.25 7.19 11.83
C GLU A 185 -1.35 7.28 10.59
N ILE A 186 -1.90 7.68 9.45
CA ILE A 186 -1.24 7.76 8.16
C ILE A 186 -1.34 9.20 7.66
N PHE A 187 -0.19 9.80 7.37
CA PHE A 187 -0.11 11.17 6.85
C PHE A 187 -0.06 11.17 5.34
N THR A 188 0.83 10.36 4.76
CA THR A 188 0.98 10.25 3.30
C THR A 188 1.37 8.84 2.87
N ILE A 189 0.98 8.49 1.65
CA ILE A 189 1.47 7.32 0.92
C ILE A 189 2.00 7.82 -0.42
N SER A 190 3.26 7.54 -0.72
CA SER A 190 3.95 8.04 -1.92
C SER A 190 4.71 6.93 -2.63
N ALA A 191 4.74 6.94 -3.95
CA ALA A 191 5.64 6.11 -4.74
C ALA A 191 6.99 6.82 -4.90
N TYR A 192 8.10 6.10 -4.74
CA TYR A 192 9.45 6.65 -4.88
C TYR A 192 10.20 6.05 -6.05
N LYS A 193 11.06 6.87 -6.65
CA LYS A 193 12.02 6.46 -7.67
C LYS A 193 13.43 6.66 -7.12
N GLU A 194 14.26 5.64 -7.19
CA GLU A 194 15.68 5.78 -6.92
C GLU A 194 16.31 6.58 -8.05
N ARG A 195 17.00 7.66 -7.70
CA ARG A 195 17.83 8.38 -8.66
C ARG A 195 18.97 7.44 -9.08
N SER A 196 19.14 7.25 -10.38
CA SER A 196 20.25 6.46 -10.90
C SER A 196 21.58 7.16 -10.56
N ASN A 197 22.50 6.44 -9.90
CA ASN A 197 23.85 6.93 -9.60
C ASN A 197 24.75 7.11 -10.84
N ALA A 198 24.18 7.07 -12.05
CA ALA A 198 24.92 7.16 -13.31
C ALA A 198 25.46 8.58 -13.59
N SER A 199 24.94 9.61 -12.92
CA SER A 199 25.36 11.01 -13.09
C SER A 199 26.65 11.38 -12.34
N LEU A 200 27.11 10.57 -11.38
CA LEU A 200 28.33 10.85 -10.59
C LEU A 200 29.64 10.32 -11.23
N LYS A 201 29.56 9.55 -12.33
CA LYS A 201 30.77 9.02 -13.00
C LYS A 201 31.24 9.82 -14.22
N LYS A 202 30.60 10.96 -14.55
CA LYS A 202 30.98 11.76 -15.73
C LYS A 202 31.81 13.02 -15.46
N SER A 203 32.22 13.28 -14.22
CA SER A 203 33.05 14.47 -13.88
C SER A 203 34.51 14.15 -13.56
N SER A 204 35.04 13.03 -14.04
CA SER A 204 36.47 12.72 -13.96
C SER A 204 36.95 12.17 -15.30
N LEU A 205 37.20 13.08 -16.24
CA LEU A 205 38.15 12.98 -17.34
C LEU A 205 38.30 14.35 -18.00
#